data_AF-A0A4T0WZN3-F1
#
_entry.id   AF-A0A4T0WZN3-F1
#
_cell.length_a   1.000
_cell.length_b   1.000
_cell.length_c   1.000
_cell.angle_alpha   90.00
_cell.angle_beta   90.00
_cell.angle_gamma   90.00
#
_symmetry.space_group_name_H-M   'P 1'
#
loop_
_entity.id
_entity.type
_entity.pdbx_description
1 polymer ?
#
loop_
_entity_poly.entity_id
_entity_poly.type
_entity_poly.pdbx_seq_one_letter_code
_entity_poly.pdbx_strand_id
1 'polypeptide(L)'
;MSATLRSLQVRSFSSSKVSNSVLDYFKFFKKKATKEQGPTVKETKEVIEEVKEKQDEIASKTNIEILGVKNPRYTDPKIIEKNLKGFKIHRWIPKSNELSMSLTQENYKSEINKALSNIFSEGPDFNNLYTRFKIFKQVQQTFIISIPDSQFALLKDQQSYERYLLEHLNPALKLSNKTVFTPDAVDFAPGQFEGTNVFTTKHVFNTEKEKKFKKLLQKASKLQKQSLQEYIEKRPTA
;
A
#
# COMPACT_ATOMS: atom_id res chain seq x y z
N MET A 1 14.40 -28.10 63.68
CA MET A 1 13.31 -27.12 63.45
C MET A 1 13.29 -26.85 61.94
N SER A 2 12.58 -27.68 61.17
CA SER A 2 11.17 -27.57 60.78
C SER A 2 10.86 -26.37 59.89
N ALA A 3 10.24 -26.71 58.73
CA ALA A 3 9.41 -25.89 57.84
C ALA A 3 10.13 -24.85 56.95
N THR A 4 9.86 -24.70 55.66
CA THR A 4 8.88 -25.33 54.75
C THR A 4 9.25 -24.93 53.32
N LEU A 5 9.40 -25.91 52.43
CA LEU A 5 9.36 -25.71 50.98
C LEU A 5 7.94 -25.30 50.60
N ARG A 6 7.72 -24.02 50.27
CA ARG A 6 6.47 -23.56 49.67
C ARG A 6 6.36 -24.14 48.27
N SER A 7 5.63 -25.24 48.15
CA SER A 7 5.14 -25.76 46.87
C SER A 7 4.38 -24.66 46.13
N LEU A 8 4.88 -24.27 44.96
CA LEU A 8 4.16 -23.45 44.01
C LEU A 8 2.92 -24.22 43.54
N GLN A 9 1.78 -23.96 44.17
CA GLN A 9 0.48 -24.39 43.67
C GLN A 9 0.19 -23.64 42.37
N VAL A 10 0.58 -24.23 41.24
CA VAL A 10 0.04 -23.88 39.93
C VAL A 10 -1.46 -24.16 40.01
N ARG A 11 -2.29 -23.10 39.95
CA ARG A 11 -3.73 -23.25 39.70
C ARG A 11 -3.92 -23.84 38.31
N SER A 12 -3.91 -25.16 38.19
CA SER A 12 -4.33 -25.85 37.00
C SER A 12 -5.85 -25.81 36.94
N PHE A 13 -6.42 -25.05 36.00
CA PHE A 13 -7.81 -25.25 35.61
C PHE A 13 -7.92 -26.62 34.94
N SER A 14 -8.49 -27.59 35.64
CA SER A 14 -8.92 -28.86 35.04
C SER A 14 -10.09 -28.58 34.11
N SER A 15 -9.80 -28.26 32.85
CA SER A 15 -10.77 -28.31 31.75
C SER A 15 -10.89 -29.76 31.30
N SER A 16 -11.80 -30.51 31.92
CA SER A 16 -12.28 -31.75 31.30
C SER A 16 -13.12 -31.37 30.09
N LYS A 17 -12.75 -31.85 28.90
CA LYS A 17 -13.62 -31.75 27.73
C LYS A 17 -14.95 -32.42 28.08
N VAL A 18 -16.03 -31.67 28.09
CA VAL A 18 -17.38 -32.22 28.22
C VAL A 18 -17.61 -33.08 26.98
N SER A 19 -17.52 -34.40 27.12
CA SER A 19 -17.96 -35.30 26.06
C SER A 19 -19.47 -35.15 25.99
N ASN A 20 -19.99 -34.52 24.95
CA ASN A 20 -21.42 -34.46 24.68
C ASN A 20 -21.92 -35.89 24.50
N SER A 21 -22.41 -36.50 25.58
CA SER A 21 -22.99 -37.83 25.55
C SER A 21 -24.42 -37.71 25.03
N VAL A 22 -24.85 -38.70 24.24
CA VAL A 22 -26.23 -38.81 23.75
C VAL A 22 -27.26 -38.78 24.91
N LEU A 23 -26.84 -39.16 26.11
CA LEU A 23 -27.68 -39.14 27.33
C LEU A 23 -27.93 -37.72 27.89
N ASP A 24 -27.11 -36.72 27.56
CA ASP A 24 -27.38 -35.33 27.99
C ASP A 24 -28.52 -34.68 27.19
N TYR A 25 -28.78 -35.16 25.97
CA TYR A 25 -29.93 -34.73 25.17
C TYR A 25 -31.26 -35.03 25.90
N PHE A 26 -31.36 -36.16 26.60
CA PHE A 26 -32.56 -36.55 27.36
C PHE A 26 -32.73 -35.77 28.67
N LYS A 27 -31.65 -35.24 29.26
CA LYS A 27 -31.75 -34.37 30.45
C LYS A 27 -32.36 -33.01 30.13
N PHE A 28 -32.14 -32.50 28.91
CA PHE A 28 -32.75 -31.24 28.46
C PHE A 28 -34.27 -31.36 28.25
N PHE A 29 -34.79 -32.53 27.88
CA PHE A 29 -36.22 -32.75 27.73
C PHE A 29 -36.96 -32.98 29.05
N LYS A 30 -36.29 -33.52 30.09
CA LYS A 30 -36.92 -33.74 31.40
C LYS A 30 -37.07 -32.47 32.26
N LYS A 31 -36.33 -31.39 31.96
CA LYS A 31 -36.35 -30.16 32.79
C LYS A 31 -37.34 -29.08 32.36
N LYS A 32 -38.15 -29.30 31.31
CA LYS A 32 -39.19 -28.34 30.87
C LYS A 32 -40.58 -28.59 31.47
N ALA A 33 -40.68 -29.24 32.63
CA ALA A 33 -41.97 -29.49 33.30
C ALA A 33 -42.20 -28.65 34.57
N THR A 34 -41.44 -27.58 34.79
CA THR A 34 -41.65 -26.73 35.98
C THR A 34 -41.88 -25.27 35.57
N LYS A 35 -43.18 -25.00 35.33
CA LYS A 35 -43.90 -23.75 35.60
C LYS A 35 -43.17 -22.43 35.32
N GLU A 36 -43.39 -21.86 34.14
CA GLU A 36 -43.73 -20.44 34.00
C GLU A 36 -44.82 -20.29 32.92
N GLN A 37 -45.90 -19.61 33.33
CA GLN A 37 -47.12 -19.19 32.62
C GLN A 37 -47.14 -19.35 31.09
N GLY A 38 -47.89 -20.34 30.60
CA GLY A 38 -48.23 -20.49 29.19
C GLY A 38 -49.59 -19.86 28.86
N PRO A 39 -49.75 -19.21 27.70
CA PRO A 39 -51.07 -18.78 27.22
C PRO A 39 -51.96 -20.01 26.96
N THR A 40 -53.27 -19.80 27.08
CA THR A 40 -54.33 -20.81 26.90
C THR A 40 -54.08 -21.72 25.70
N VAL A 41 -54.24 -23.03 25.91
CA VAL A 41 -54.08 -24.06 24.87
C VAL A 41 -55.06 -23.78 23.73
N LYS A 42 -54.55 -23.33 22.58
CA LYS A 42 -55.31 -23.20 21.35
C LYS A 42 -55.48 -24.57 20.68
N GLU A 43 -56.59 -24.76 19.98
CA GLU A 43 -56.87 -26.00 19.25
C GLU A 43 -55.81 -26.26 18.19
N THR A 44 -55.42 -27.52 18.00
CA THR A 44 -54.38 -27.95 17.05
C THR A 44 -54.61 -27.49 15.62
N LYS A 45 -55.85 -27.18 15.24
CA LYS A 45 -56.20 -26.66 13.90
C LYS A 45 -55.73 -25.22 13.70
N GLU A 46 -55.93 -24.36 14.70
CA GLU A 46 -55.50 -22.95 14.67
C GLU A 46 -53.97 -22.84 14.67
N VAL A 47 -53.29 -23.71 15.44
CA VAL A 47 -51.82 -23.74 15.46
C VAL A 47 -51.24 -24.19 14.11
N ILE A 48 -51.91 -25.12 13.41
CA ILE A 48 -51.47 -25.57 12.08
C ILE A 48 -51.68 -24.47 11.02
N GLU A 49 -52.74 -23.67 11.13
CA GLU A 49 -52.98 -22.52 10.27
C GLU A 49 -51.99 -21.38 10.55
N GLU A 50 -51.73 -21.04 11.82
CA GLU A 50 -50.72 -20.05 12.20
C GLU A 50 -49.29 -20.44 11.75
N VAL A 51 -48.97 -21.74 11.73
CA VAL A 51 -47.67 -22.25 11.25
C VAL A 51 -47.57 -22.26 9.73
N LYS A 52 -48.69 -22.45 9.01
CA LYS A 52 -48.75 -22.33 7.55
C LYS A 52 -48.65 -20.87 7.10
N GLU A 53 -49.24 -19.93 7.85
CA GLU A 53 -49.23 -18.50 7.50
C GLU A 53 -47.91 -17.80 7.86
N LYS A 54 -47.17 -18.27 8.87
CA LYS A 54 -45.90 -17.65 9.34
C LYS A 54 -44.64 -18.37 8.84
N GLN A 55 -44.76 -19.13 7.75
CA GLN A 55 -43.63 -19.90 7.19
C GLN A 55 -42.66 -19.05 6.37
N ASP A 56 -43.03 -17.80 6.09
CA ASP A 56 -42.18 -16.82 5.43
C ASP A 56 -41.57 -15.85 6.46
N GLU A 57 -40.33 -15.46 6.19
CA GLU A 57 -39.49 -14.58 7.00
C GLU A 57 -38.73 -15.25 8.15
N ILE A 58 -37.74 -16.06 7.77
CA ILE A 58 -36.51 -16.18 8.56
C ILE A 58 -35.92 -14.77 8.69
N ALA A 59 -36.24 -14.11 9.81
CA ALA A 59 -35.77 -12.77 10.10
C ALA A 59 -34.24 -12.75 10.18
N SER A 60 -33.66 -12.04 9.21
CA SER A 60 -32.31 -11.48 9.21
C SER A 60 -31.14 -12.47 9.18
N LYS A 61 -30.32 -12.33 8.13
CA LYS A 61 -28.90 -12.71 8.14
C LYS A 61 -28.23 -11.93 9.28
N THR A 62 -28.14 -12.52 10.46
CA THR A 62 -27.26 -12.03 11.51
C THR A 62 -25.83 -12.24 11.01
N ASN A 63 -25.19 -11.14 10.59
CA ASN A 63 -23.78 -11.17 10.25
C ASN A 63 -23.01 -11.45 11.55
N ILE A 64 -22.53 -12.68 11.70
CA ILE A 64 -21.68 -13.07 12.83
C ILE A 64 -20.33 -12.38 12.60
N GLU A 65 -19.97 -11.44 13.48
CA GLU A 65 -18.65 -10.81 13.45
C GLU A 65 -17.58 -11.82 13.89
N ILE A 66 -16.75 -12.26 12.95
CA ILE A 66 -15.62 -13.15 13.25
C ILE A 66 -14.49 -12.30 13.86
N LEU A 67 -14.29 -12.41 15.17
CA LEU A 67 -13.18 -11.78 15.86
C LEU A 67 -11.84 -12.30 15.30
N GLY A 68 -11.01 -11.39 14.79
CA GLY A 68 -9.68 -11.70 14.22
C GLY A 68 -9.55 -11.54 12.70
N VAL A 69 -10.66 -11.37 11.97
CA VAL A 69 -10.60 -11.00 10.55
C VAL A 69 -10.34 -9.50 10.44
N LYS A 70 -9.25 -9.11 9.76
CA LYS A 70 -8.95 -7.70 9.50
C LYS A 70 -10.14 -7.06 8.81
N ASN A 71 -10.60 -5.91 9.33
CA ASN A 71 -11.78 -5.26 8.79
C ASN A 71 -11.59 -4.99 7.28
N PRO A 72 -12.48 -5.50 6.42
CA PRO A 72 -12.34 -5.41 4.96
C PRO A 72 -12.32 -3.96 4.47
N ARG A 73 -12.87 -3.01 5.23
CA ARG A 73 -12.80 -1.57 4.90
C ARG A 73 -11.38 -1.02 4.82
N TYR A 74 -10.43 -1.59 5.56
CA TYR A 74 -9.03 -1.14 5.59
C TYR A 74 -8.08 -2.07 4.83
N THR A 75 -8.57 -3.23 4.39
CA THR A 75 -7.72 -4.29 3.80
C THR A 75 -8.05 -4.51 2.34
N ASP A 76 -9.33 -4.38 1.95
CA ASP A 76 -9.75 -4.64 0.58
C ASP A 76 -9.59 -3.40 -0.30
N PRO A 77 -8.72 -3.44 -1.33
CA PRO A 77 -8.45 -2.29 -2.18
C PRO A 77 -9.71 -1.84 -2.93
N LYS A 78 -10.61 -2.77 -3.30
CA LYS A 78 -11.88 -2.45 -3.97
C LYS A 78 -12.83 -1.63 -3.10
N ILE A 79 -12.85 -1.89 -1.79
CA ILE A 79 -13.71 -1.15 -0.84
C ILE A 79 -13.11 0.23 -0.58
N ILE A 80 -11.80 0.30 -0.41
CA ILE A 80 -11.06 1.56 -0.26
C ILE A 80 -11.27 2.44 -1.49
N GLU A 81 -11.10 1.90 -2.69
CA GLU A 81 -11.35 2.62 -3.95
C GLU A 81 -12.78 3.13 -4.03
N LYS A 82 -13.78 2.30 -3.66
CA LYS A 82 -15.19 2.71 -3.61
C LYS A 82 -15.42 3.87 -2.64
N ASN A 83 -14.77 3.85 -1.47
CA ASN A 83 -14.86 4.91 -0.47
C ASN A 83 -14.13 6.20 -0.92
N LEU A 84 -13.07 6.07 -1.71
CA LEU A 84 -12.31 7.19 -2.26
C LEU A 84 -12.93 7.77 -3.55
N LYS A 85 -14.02 7.17 -4.07
CA LYS A 85 -14.71 7.74 -5.24
C LYS A 85 -15.24 9.14 -4.90
N GLY A 86 -14.73 10.13 -5.63
CA GLY A 86 -15.07 11.54 -5.43
C GLY A 86 -14.10 12.30 -4.51
N PHE A 87 -13.17 11.62 -3.84
CA PHE A 87 -12.13 12.29 -3.06
C PHE A 87 -11.11 12.97 -3.99
N LYS A 88 -11.08 14.30 -3.97
CA LYS A 88 -10.13 15.12 -4.73
C LYS A 88 -9.07 15.69 -3.79
N ILE A 89 -7.82 15.30 -3.99
CA ILE A 89 -6.69 15.88 -3.26
C ILE A 89 -6.30 17.18 -3.94
N HIS A 90 -6.46 18.30 -3.24
CA HIS A 90 -5.99 19.60 -3.68
C HIS A 90 -4.49 19.69 -3.41
N ARG A 91 -3.70 19.39 -4.44
CA ARG A 91 -2.24 19.52 -4.38
C ARG A 91 -1.86 20.78 -5.13
N TRP A 92 -1.15 21.68 -4.46
CA TRP A 92 -0.66 22.88 -5.13
C TRP A 92 0.58 22.58 -5.98
N ILE A 93 1.37 21.54 -5.65
CA ILE A 93 2.40 20.95 -6.51
C ILE A 93 1.77 19.87 -7.40
N PRO A 94 1.82 19.99 -8.74
CA PRO A 94 1.27 18.99 -9.65
C PRO A 94 2.05 17.66 -9.58
N LYS A 95 1.45 16.56 -10.05
CA LYS A 95 2.14 15.24 -10.07
C LYS A 95 3.11 15.08 -11.24
N SER A 96 2.84 15.75 -12.36
CA SER A 96 3.59 15.66 -13.61
C SER A 96 3.49 16.97 -14.35
N ASN A 97 4.57 17.32 -15.06
CA ASN A 97 4.66 18.48 -15.94
C ASN A 97 5.53 18.10 -17.15
N GLU A 98 5.36 18.80 -18.26
CA GLU A 98 6.11 18.56 -19.51
C GLU A 98 7.63 18.59 -19.27
N LEU A 99 8.07 19.53 -18.44
CA LEU A 99 9.47 19.73 -18.06
C LEU A 99 10.09 18.51 -17.35
N SER A 100 9.28 17.76 -16.58
CA SER A 100 9.76 16.54 -15.90
C SER A 100 9.98 15.36 -16.86
N MET A 101 9.29 15.36 -18.02
CA MET A 101 9.42 14.33 -19.04
C MET A 101 10.55 14.62 -20.03
N SER A 102 10.84 15.90 -20.28
CA SER A 102 11.88 16.33 -21.23
C SER A 102 13.29 16.41 -20.61
N LEU A 103 13.43 16.34 -19.29
CA LEU A 103 14.71 16.49 -18.61
C LEU A 103 15.64 15.29 -18.86
N THR A 104 16.67 15.48 -19.68
CA THR A 104 17.77 14.54 -19.92
C THR A 104 19.09 15.08 -19.35
N GLN A 105 20.11 14.21 -19.23
CA GLN A 105 21.43 14.60 -18.70
C GLN A 105 22.15 15.65 -19.54
N GLU A 106 21.82 15.76 -20.82
CA GLU A 106 22.42 16.72 -21.75
C GLU A 106 21.69 18.07 -21.70
N ASN A 107 20.37 18.07 -21.49
CA ASN A 107 19.53 19.26 -21.64
C ASN A 107 19.07 19.88 -20.31
N TYR A 108 19.28 19.23 -19.16
CA TYR A 108 18.71 19.71 -17.89
C TYR A 108 19.12 21.15 -17.54
N LYS A 109 20.39 21.54 -17.78
CA LYS A 109 20.87 22.89 -17.46
C LYS A 109 20.15 23.96 -18.28
N SER A 110 20.02 23.75 -19.58
CA SER A 110 19.41 24.72 -20.48
C SER A 110 17.90 24.82 -20.24
N GLU A 111 17.22 23.69 -20.01
CA GLU A 111 15.78 23.67 -19.72
C GLU A 111 15.45 24.31 -18.36
N ILE A 112 16.26 24.08 -17.32
CA ILE A 112 16.11 24.77 -16.03
C ILE A 112 16.27 26.27 -16.20
N ASN A 113 17.30 26.71 -16.95
CA ASN A 113 17.56 28.14 -17.13
C ASN A 113 16.47 28.83 -17.95
N LYS A 114 15.92 28.18 -18.98
CA LYS A 114 14.75 28.68 -19.73
C LYS A 114 13.51 28.81 -18.85
N ALA A 115 13.23 27.80 -18.02
CA ALA A 115 12.08 27.83 -17.14
C ALA A 115 12.22 28.90 -16.06
N LEU A 116 13.43 29.08 -15.50
CA LEU A 116 13.71 30.16 -14.56
C LEU A 116 13.59 31.53 -15.23
N SER A 117 14.15 31.73 -16.43
CA SER A 117 14.03 33.02 -17.13
C SER A 117 12.58 33.41 -17.39
N ASN A 118 11.69 32.44 -17.62
CA ASN A 118 10.26 32.70 -17.78
C ASN A 118 9.56 33.08 -16.46
N ILE A 119 10.04 32.56 -15.32
CA ILE A 119 9.52 32.89 -13.98
C ILE A 119 10.02 34.27 -13.54
N PHE A 120 11.28 34.60 -13.85
CA PHE A 120 11.97 35.82 -13.43
C PHE A 120 11.94 36.95 -14.48
N SER A 121 11.16 36.81 -15.55
CA SER A 121 11.14 37.73 -16.70
C SER A 121 10.84 39.19 -16.34
N GLU A 122 10.12 39.42 -15.25
CA GLU A 122 9.75 40.76 -14.77
C GLU A 122 10.78 41.39 -13.82
N GLY A 123 11.90 40.71 -13.53
CA GLY A 123 12.93 41.21 -12.60
C GLY A 123 12.37 41.45 -11.19
N PRO A 124 11.91 40.41 -10.49
CA PRO A 124 11.16 40.59 -9.26
C PRO A 124 11.99 41.22 -8.14
N ASP A 125 11.36 42.09 -7.36
CA ASP A 125 11.92 42.59 -6.11
C ASP A 125 11.94 41.48 -5.05
N PHE A 126 13.12 40.97 -4.72
CA PHE A 126 13.33 39.93 -3.72
C PHE A 126 13.31 40.45 -2.27
N ASN A 127 13.33 41.77 -2.07
CA ASN A 127 13.23 42.35 -0.72
C ASN A 127 11.81 42.24 -0.17
N ASN A 128 10.81 42.24 -1.05
CA ASN A 128 9.43 42.00 -0.66
C ASN A 128 9.20 40.49 -0.40
N LEU A 129 8.76 40.18 0.82
CA LEU A 129 8.52 38.80 1.23
C LEU A 129 7.39 38.14 0.42
N TYR A 130 6.38 38.91 0.03
CA TYR A 130 5.23 38.40 -0.70
C TYR A 130 5.60 37.98 -2.13
N THR A 131 6.37 38.80 -2.84
CA THR A 131 6.88 38.49 -4.18
C THR A 131 7.81 37.28 -4.11
N ARG A 132 8.70 37.24 -3.11
CA ARG A 132 9.60 36.09 -2.89
C ARG A 132 8.85 34.79 -2.62
N PHE A 133 7.79 34.82 -1.80
CA PHE A 133 6.95 33.66 -1.56
C PHE A 133 6.17 33.22 -2.81
N LYS A 134 5.65 34.17 -3.59
CA LYS A 134 4.96 33.89 -4.86
C LYS A 134 5.89 33.17 -5.84
N ILE A 135 7.12 33.67 -5.99
CA ILE A 135 8.16 33.05 -6.82
C ILE A 135 8.50 31.66 -6.30
N PHE A 136 8.74 31.53 -5.00
CA PHE A 136 9.08 30.25 -4.39
C PHE A 136 8.02 29.18 -4.68
N LYS A 137 6.74 29.53 -4.50
CA LYS A 137 5.61 28.68 -4.85
C LYS A 137 5.58 28.34 -6.34
N GLN A 138 5.79 29.33 -7.22
CA GLN A 138 5.80 29.12 -8.66
C GLN A 138 6.95 28.20 -9.10
N VAL A 139 8.14 28.34 -8.53
CA VAL A 139 9.29 27.46 -8.76
C VAL A 139 8.93 26.02 -8.36
N GLN A 140 8.39 25.83 -7.16
CA GLN A 140 7.99 24.50 -6.68
C GLN A 140 6.91 23.86 -7.58
N GLN A 141 5.99 24.66 -8.13
CA GLN A 141 4.96 24.21 -9.08
C GLN A 141 5.54 23.79 -10.43
N THR A 142 6.42 24.61 -11.01
CA THR A 142 7.00 24.38 -12.34
C THR A 142 7.91 23.16 -12.35
N PHE A 143 8.76 23.03 -11.34
CA PHE A 143 9.77 21.97 -11.26
C PHE A 143 9.30 20.71 -10.51
N ILE A 144 8.10 20.75 -9.91
CA ILE A 144 7.52 19.61 -9.16
C ILE A 144 8.42 19.19 -7.99
N ILE A 145 8.98 20.16 -7.27
CA ILE A 145 9.87 19.90 -6.14
C ILE A 145 9.28 20.51 -4.89
N SER A 146 9.32 19.74 -3.80
CA SER A 146 9.10 20.30 -2.47
C SER A 146 10.42 20.86 -1.96
N ILE A 147 10.54 22.18 -1.92
CA ILE A 147 11.70 22.86 -1.31
C ILE A 147 11.39 23.06 0.18
N PRO A 148 12.26 22.64 1.11
CA PRO A 148 12.02 22.83 2.53
C PRO A 148 12.11 24.30 2.94
N ASP A 149 11.36 24.69 3.97
CA ASP A 149 11.30 26.08 4.45
C ASP A 149 12.66 26.61 4.92
N SER A 150 13.57 25.73 5.37
CA SER A 150 14.95 26.11 5.71
C SER A 150 15.70 26.73 4.53
N GLN A 151 15.40 26.29 3.31
CA GLN A 151 16.02 26.79 2.08
C GLN A 151 15.36 28.09 1.62
N PHE A 152 14.10 28.35 2.01
CA PHE A 152 13.42 29.59 1.65
C PHE A 152 14.24 30.81 2.06
N ALA A 153 14.84 30.82 3.26
CA ALA A 153 15.67 31.91 3.76
C ALA A 153 16.96 32.13 2.96
N LEU A 154 17.53 31.06 2.40
CA LEU A 154 18.78 31.07 1.62
C LEU A 154 18.57 31.49 0.17
N LEU A 155 17.40 31.17 -0.40
CA LEU A 155 17.04 31.46 -1.78
C LEU A 155 16.61 32.92 -1.95
N LYS A 156 17.61 33.82 -2.02
CA LYS A 156 17.44 35.27 -2.08
C LYS A 156 17.48 35.84 -3.50
N ASP A 157 18.18 35.18 -4.41
CA ASP A 157 18.44 35.67 -5.76
C ASP A 157 18.17 34.59 -6.82
N GLN A 158 17.96 34.98 -8.07
CA GLN A 158 17.80 34.04 -9.19
C GLN A 158 18.96 33.02 -9.27
N GLN A 159 20.20 33.46 -9.06
CA GLN A 159 21.37 32.57 -9.08
C GLN A 159 21.33 31.51 -7.98
N SER A 160 20.75 31.85 -6.81
CA SER A 160 20.61 30.90 -5.71
C SER A 160 19.57 29.82 -6.04
N TYR A 161 18.47 30.19 -6.71
CA TYR A 161 17.49 29.24 -7.23
C TYR A 161 18.08 28.34 -8.32
N GLU A 162 18.83 28.91 -9.26
CA GLU A 162 19.49 28.15 -10.32
C GLU A 162 20.43 27.09 -9.73
N ARG A 163 21.34 27.49 -8.84
CA ARG A 163 22.28 26.55 -8.20
C ARG A 163 21.57 25.44 -7.46
N TYR A 164 20.57 25.79 -6.64
CA TYR A 164 19.78 24.82 -5.89
C TYR A 164 19.08 23.81 -6.80
N LEU A 165 18.45 24.29 -7.88
CA LEU A 165 17.74 23.42 -8.82
C LEU A 165 18.69 22.55 -9.63
N LEU A 166 19.83 23.07 -10.07
CA LEU A 166 20.85 22.30 -10.78
C LEU A 166 21.42 21.17 -9.93
N GLU A 167 21.61 21.41 -8.63
CA GLU A 167 22.06 20.40 -7.68
C GLU A 167 20.96 19.34 -7.45
N HIS A 168 19.73 19.76 -7.12
CA HIS A 168 18.66 18.82 -6.76
C HIS A 168 18.01 18.07 -7.93
N LEU A 169 17.93 18.68 -9.12
CA LEU A 169 17.33 18.06 -10.30
C LEU A 169 18.33 17.30 -11.17
N ASN A 170 19.58 17.18 -10.73
CA ASN A 170 20.60 16.49 -11.51
C ASN A 170 20.19 15.02 -11.77
N PRO A 171 19.97 14.61 -13.04
CA PRO A 171 19.56 13.25 -13.35
C PRO A 171 20.59 12.19 -12.94
N ALA A 172 21.86 12.57 -12.78
CA ALA A 172 22.90 11.68 -12.25
C ALA A 172 22.64 11.28 -10.78
N LEU A 173 22.02 12.14 -9.98
CA LEU A 173 21.70 11.83 -8.58
C LEU A 173 20.55 10.83 -8.44
N LYS A 174 19.69 10.67 -9.47
CA LYS A 174 18.65 9.62 -9.48
C LYS A 174 19.23 8.20 -9.46
N LEU A 175 20.49 8.06 -9.84
CA LEU A 175 21.24 6.79 -9.80
C LEU A 175 21.96 6.57 -8.47
N SER A 176 21.94 7.57 -7.56
CA SER A 176 22.58 7.45 -6.25
C SER A 176 21.76 6.57 -5.31
N ASN A 177 22.42 5.72 -4.53
CA ASN A 177 21.77 4.88 -3.51
C ASN A 177 21.52 5.66 -2.20
N LYS A 178 21.83 6.95 -2.18
CA LYS A 178 21.55 7.84 -1.05
C LYS A 178 20.05 8.03 -0.93
N THR A 179 19.48 7.39 0.10
CA THR A 179 18.08 7.58 0.47
C THR A 179 18.02 8.33 1.79
N VAL A 180 16.83 8.84 2.14
CA VAL A 180 16.60 9.45 3.48
C VAL A 180 16.97 8.49 4.61
N PHE A 181 16.84 7.18 4.39
CA PHE A 181 17.16 6.14 5.38
C PHE A 181 18.64 5.75 5.39
N THR A 182 19.39 6.10 4.35
CA THR A 182 20.82 5.76 4.19
C THR A 182 21.59 6.96 3.63
N PRO A 183 21.78 8.02 4.45
CA PRO A 183 22.48 9.22 4.01
C PRO A 183 23.97 8.95 3.70
N ASP A 184 24.58 8.03 4.44
CA ASP A 184 26.00 7.67 4.32
C ASP A 184 26.27 6.63 3.22
N ALA A 185 25.29 6.38 2.34
CA ALA A 185 25.50 5.48 1.21
C ALA A 185 26.58 6.06 0.26
N VAL A 186 27.58 5.24 -0.05
CA VAL A 186 28.65 5.59 -0.98
C VAL A 186 28.38 4.93 -2.32
N ASP A 187 28.30 5.74 -3.36
CA ASP A 187 28.13 5.28 -4.73
C ASP A 187 29.47 5.28 -5.46
N PHE A 188 29.96 4.09 -5.73
CA PHE A 188 31.18 3.87 -6.50
C PHE A 188 30.84 3.84 -7.99
N ALA A 189 31.35 4.81 -8.75
CA ALA A 189 31.22 4.77 -10.20
C ALA A 189 32.21 3.75 -10.78
N PRO A 190 31.82 2.92 -11.76
CA PRO A 190 32.70 1.91 -12.33
C PRO A 190 33.97 2.51 -12.97
N GLY A 191 33.88 3.72 -13.54
CA GLY A 191 35.03 4.43 -14.10
C GLY A 191 36.04 4.96 -13.07
N GLN A 192 35.71 5.01 -11.77
CA GLN A 192 36.67 5.43 -10.73
C GLN A 192 37.78 4.40 -10.49
N PHE A 193 37.56 3.15 -10.90
CA PHE A 193 38.49 2.03 -10.69
C PHE A 193 39.13 1.55 -12.00
N GLU A 194 38.96 2.31 -13.09
CA GLU A 194 39.53 1.99 -14.39
C GLU A 194 41.07 1.98 -14.31
N GLY A 195 41.69 0.86 -14.69
CA GLY A 195 43.14 0.64 -14.52
C GLY A 195 43.55 -0.06 -13.21
N THR A 196 42.59 -0.40 -12.35
CA THR A 196 42.84 -1.26 -11.18
C THR A 196 42.18 -2.63 -11.34
N ASN A 197 42.58 -3.59 -10.50
CA ASN A 197 41.94 -4.92 -10.44
C ASN A 197 40.57 -4.92 -9.74
N VAL A 198 40.05 -3.75 -9.36
CA VAL A 198 38.78 -3.61 -8.63
C VAL A 198 37.67 -3.35 -9.63
N PHE A 199 36.62 -4.16 -9.58
CA PHE A 199 35.42 -3.97 -10.39
C PHE A 199 34.20 -3.80 -9.48
N THR A 200 33.40 -2.79 -9.77
CA THR A 200 32.12 -2.56 -9.09
C THR A 200 30.97 -3.04 -9.96
N THR A 201 30.28 -4.07 -9.48
CA THR A 201 29.08 -4.58 -10.15
C THR A 201 27.85 -3.81 -9.69
N LYS A 202 26.92 -3.53 -10.61
CA LYS A 202 25.61 -2.98 -10.25
C LYS A 202 24.91 -3.90 -9.25
N HIS A 203 24.56 -3.39 -8.08
CA HIS A 203 23.77 -4.13 -7.12
C HIS A 203 22.37 -4.38 -7.70
N VAL A 204 21.95 -5.63 -7.72
CA VAL A 204 20.60 -6.04 -8.14
C VAL A 204 20.00 -6.86 -7.03
N PHE A 205 18.86 -6.41 -6.50
CA PHE A 205 18.18 -7.09 -5.41
C PHE A 205 17.76 -8.50 -5.83
N ASN A 206 17.87 -9.47 -4.91
CA ASN A 206 17.49 -10.86 -5.18
C ASN A 206 16.01 -10.97 -5.58
N THR A 207 15.15 -10.15 -4.98
CA THR A 207 13.72 -10.07 -5.33
C THR A 207 13.49 -9.61 -6.77
N GLU A 208 14.32 -8.71 -7.30
CA GLU A 208 14.25 -8.28 -8.70
C GLU A 208 14.73 -9.39 -9.64
N LYS A 209 15.81 -10.09 -9.29
CA LYS A 209 16.30 -11.25 -10.03
C LYS A 209 15.23 -12.34 -10.14
N GLU A 210 14.61 -12.69 -9.02
CA GLU A 210 13.52 -13.67 -8.97
C GLU A 210 12.31 -13.23 -9.80
N LYS A 211 11.88 -11.97 -9.69
CA LYS A 211 10.79 -11.42 -10.51
C LYS A 211 11.10 -11.49 -12.00
N LYS A 212 12.33 -11.12 -12.40
CA LYS A 212 12.76 -11.16 -13.80
C LYS A 212 12.83 -12.60 -14.31
N PHE A 213 13.37 -13.51 -13.50
CA PHE A 213 13.42 -14.93 -13.81
C PHE A 213 12.02 -15.53 -14.00
N LYS A 214 11.09 -15.29 -13.07
CA LYS A 214 9.69 -15.73 -13.20
C LYS A 214 9.02 -15.19 -14.47
N LYS A 215 9.24 -13.91 -14.80
CA LYS A 215 8.72 -13.31 -16.04
C LYS A 215 9.30 -13.98 -17.29
N LEU A 216 10.59 -14.32 -17.29
CA LEU A 216 11.23 -15.02 -18.41
C LEU A 216 10.68 -16.44 -18.58
N LEU A 217 10.51 -17.18 -17.48
CA LEU A 217 9.88 -18.51 -17.51
C LEU A 217 8.45 -18.45 -18.04
N GLN A 218 7.65 -17.47 -17.60
CA GLN A 218 6.30 -17.28 -18.12
C GLN A 218 6.31 -16.98 -19.63
N LYS A 219 7.21 -16.10 -20.10
CA LYS A 219 7.36 -15.81 -21.53
C LYS A 219 7.77 -17.05 -22.32
N ALA A 220 8.75 -17.81 -21.84
CA ALA A 220 9.20 -19.05 -22.47
C ALA A 220 8.08 -20.09 -22.54
N SER A 221 7.33 -20.29 -21.45
CA SER A 221 6.18 -21.21 -21.42
C SER A 221 5.08 -20.79 -22.40
N LYS A 222 4.84 -19.48 -22.56
CA LYS A 222 3.85 -18.95 -23.49
C LYS A 222 4.29 -19.21 -24.94
N LEU A 223 5.55 -18.92 -25.26
CA LEU A 223 6.12 -19.19 -26.59
C LEU A 223 6.09 -20.68 -26.92
N GLN A 224 6.44 -21.55 -25.97
CA GLN A 224 6.38 -22.99 -26.15
C GLN A 224 4.95 -23.46 -26.47
N LYS A 225 3.95 -22.98 -25.72
CA LYS A 225 2.53 -23.30 -25.97
C LYS A 225 2.08 -22.81 -27.35
N GLN A 226 2.46 -21.61 -27.75
CA GLN A 226 2.15 -21.05 -29.07
C GLN A 226 2.78 -21.89 -30.18
N SER A 227 4.07 -22.24 -30.08
CA SER A 227 4.73 -23.10 -31.08
C SER A 227 4.11 -24.50 -31.17
N LEU A 228 3.63 -25.04 -30.05
CA LEU A 228 2.98 -26.35 -30.02
C LEU A 228 1.58 -26.30 -30.64
N GLN A 229 0.82 -25.23 -30.41
CA GLN A 229 -0.46 -24.98 -31.09
C GLN A 229 -0.25 -24.83 -32.60
N GLU A 230 0.71 -24.01 -33.04
CA GLU A 230 1.04 -23.86 -34.45
C GLU A 230 1.47 -25.18 -35.10
N TYR A 231 2.22 -26.03 -34.39
CA TYR A 231 2.61 -27.35 -34.88
C TYR A 231 1.41 -28.30 -35.02
N ILE A 232 0.48 -28.29 -34.06
CA ILE A 232 -0.75 -29.10 -34.12
C ILE A 232 -1.64 -28.64 -35.28
N GLU A 233 -1.82 -27.33 -35.47
CA GLU A 233 -2.62 -26.78 -36.56
C GLU A 233 -2.04 -27.05 -37.95
N LYS A 234 -0.71 -27.08 -38.08
CA LYS A 234 -0.01 -27.41 -39.34
C LYS A 234 0.12 -28.90 -39.60
N ARG A 235 -0.20 -29.76 -38.64
CA ARG A 235 -0.16 -31.22 -38.84
C ARG A 235 -1.44 -31.62 -39.58
N PRO A 236 -1.36 -32.04 -40.86
CA PRO A 236 -2.54 -32.53 -41.55
C PRO A 236 -3.00 -33.79 -40.80
N THR A 237 -4.27 -33.80 -40.40
CA THR A 237 -4.96 -35.02 -39.99
C THR A 237 -4.90 -36.00 -41.16
N ALA A 238 -4.08 -37.03 -41.02
CA ALA A 238 -4.07 -38.19 -41.91
C ALA A 238 -5.34 -39.02 -41.69
#